data_AF-A0A0M0JIJ8-F1
#
_entry.id   AF-A0A0M0JIJ8-F1
#
_cell.length_a   1.000
_cell.length_b   1.000
_cell.length_c   1.000
_cell.angle_alpha   90.00
_cell.angle_beta   90.00
_cell.angle_gamma   90.00
#
_symmetry.space_group_name_H-M   'P 1'
#
loop_
_entity.id
_entity.type
_entity.pdbx_description
1 polymer ?
#
loop_
_entity_poly.entity_id
_entity_poly.type
_entity_poly.pdbx_seq_one_letter_code
_entity_poly.pdbx_strand_id
1 'polypeptide(L)'
;MCIVERLLMFENTGRSAPKPHKLYAVRGFPAEHMLAAPQPMEWLEFNEYMPPVSTRVITFETVCAGGFEGLHMHLQVQCDAENVVDSWRERTTWTCTYVRLLEQPLSLPAAALIECTCTVDASTHCPAYSVAVRVKKDREAPWEHVTEYSWDGDG
;
A
#
# COMPACT_ATOMS: atom_id res chain seq x y z
N MET A 1 -14.02 6.66 7.62
CA MET A 1 -13.57 5.71 6.58
C MET A 1 -12.05 5.73 6.55
N CYS A 2 -11.39 4.59 6.72
CA CYS A 2 -9.94 4.49 6.73
C CYS A 2 -9.47 3.71 5.49
N ILE A 3 -8.50 4.26 4.77
CA ILE A 3 -7.77 3.50 3.75
C ILE A 3 -6.48 3.03 4.42
N VAL A 4 -6.36 1.72 4.53
CA VAL A 4 -5.25 1.05 5.20
C VAL A 4 -4.35 0.42 4.15
N GLU A 5 -3.07 0.77 4.20
CA GLU A 5 -2.02 0.26 3.32
C GLU A 5 -1.28 -0.91 3.95
N ARG A 6 -0.84 -1.83 3.09
CA ARG A 6 0.04 -2.96 3.37
C ARG A 6 1.11 -3.06 2.30
N LEU A 7 2.15 -3.84 2.58
CA LEU A 7 3.34 -3.99 1.76
C LEU A 7 3.50 -5.43 1.28
N LEU A 8 3.85 -5.65 0.02
CA LEU A 8 3.68 -6.94 -0.66
C LEU A 8 4.81 -7.49 -1.55
N MET A 9 4.75 -8.83 -1.64
CA MET A 9 5.46 -9.77 -2.52
C MET A 9 4.46 -10.58 -3.39
N PHE A 10 4.82 -10.94 -4.63
CA PHE A 10 4.03 -11.82 -5.49
C PHE A 10 4.93 -12.94 -6.06
N GLU A 11 4.66 -14.20 -5.72
CA GLU A 11 5.22 -15.33 -6.46
C GLU A 11 4.31 -15.67 -7.65
N ASN A 12 4.90 -15.68 -8.84
CA ASN A 12 4.19 -15.74 -10.12
C ASN A 12 3.67 -17.16 -10.44
N THR A 13 2.35 -17.35 -10.57
CA THR A 13 1.70 -18.63 -10.93
C THR A 13 1.42 -18.80 -12.44
N GLY A 14 2.25 -18.26 -13.34
CA GLY A 14 2.27 -18.67 -14.76
C GLY A 14 1.30 -17.95 -15.72
N ARG A 15 0.77 -16.77 -15.36
CA ARG A 15 0.27 -15.79 -16.36
C ARG A 15 1.38 -14.78 -16.66
N SER A 16 1.29 -14.05 -17.78
CA SER A 16 2.24 -12.98 -18.13
C SER A 16 2.55 -12.15 -16.89
N ALA A 17 3.83 -12.07 -16.51
CA ALA A 17 4.22 -11.44 -15.25
C ALA A 17 3.60 -10.03 -15.16
N PRO A 18 3.02 -9.67 -14.00
CA PRO A 18 2.53 -8.32 -13.80
C PRO A 18 3.65 -7.31 -14.12
N LYS A 19 3.31 -6.21 -14.79
CA LYS A 19 4.25 -5.14 -15.16
C LYS A 19 4.50 -4.25 -13.94
N PRO A 20 5.72 -3.71 -13.76
CA PRO A 20 5.96 -2.65 -12.79
C PRO A 20 5.16 -1.40 -13.14
N HIS A 21 4.97 -0.54 -12.14
CA HIS A 21 4.26 0.74 -12.24
C HIS A 21 2.84 0.57 -12.78
N LYS A 22 2.11 -0.40 -12.20
CA LYS A 22 0.74 -0.71 -12.59
C LYS A 22 -0.12 -1.14 -11.40
N LEU A 23 -1.39 -0.72 -11.46
CA LEU A 23 -2.44 -1.12 -10.53
C LEU A 23 -3.09 -2.44 -10.96
N TYR A 24 -3.42 -3.25 -9.96
CA TYR A 24 -4.11 -4.52 -10.12
C TYR A 24 -5.22 -4.64 -9.09
N ALA A 25 -6.43 -4.92 -9.55
CA ALA A 25 -7.52 -5.32 -8.66
C ALA A 25 -7.30 -6.75 -8.19
N VAL A 26 -7.19 -6.96 -6.87
CA VAL A 26 -6.95 -8.27 -6.26
C VAL A 26 -8.03 -8.64 -5.25
N ARG A 27 -8.30 -9.94 -5.13
CA ARG A 27 -9.25 -10.53 -4.17
C ARG A 27 -8.58 -11.71 -3.45
N GLY A 28 -8.86 -11.86 -2.16
CA GLY A 28 -8.37 -13.00 -1.37
C GLY A 28 -6.85 -13.03 -1.26
N PHE A 29 -6.21 -11.87 -1.08
CA PHE A 29 -4.76 -11.79 -1.02
C PHE A 29 -4.23 -12.49 0.25
N PRO A 30 -3.32 -13.49 0.15
CA PRO A 30 -2.87 -14.26 1.30
C PRO A 30 -2.05 -13.43 2.30
N ALA A 31 -2.26 -13.65 3.60
CA ALA A 31 -1.60 -12.87 4.66
C ALA A 31 -0.12 -13.22 4.81
N GLU A 32 0.27 -14.45 4.46
CA GLU A 32 1.64 -14.96 4.48
C GLU A 32 2.58 -14.25 3.51
N HIS A 33 2.05 -13.53 2.52
CA HIS A 33 2.82 -12.77 1.53
C HIS A 33 3.07 -11.32 1.98
N MET A 34 2.55 -10.91 3.13
CA MET A 34 2.76 -9.57 3.70
C MET A 34 4.09 -9.52 4.44
N LEU A 35 4.96 -8.58 4.07
CA LEU A 35 6.22 -8.39 4.80
C LEU A 35 6.05 -7.57 6.08
N ALA A 36 4.98 -6.78 6.19
CA ALA A 36 4.76 -5.89 7.33
C ALA A 36 3.27 -5.76 7.69
N ALA A 37 3.03 -5.30 8.92
CA ALA A 37 1.69 -5.00 9.39
C ALA A 37 1.06 -3.81 8.63
N PRO A 38 -0.27 -3.79 8.43
CA PRO A 38 -0.98 -2.67 7.84
C PRO A 38 -0.78 -1.35 8.59
N GLN A 39 -0.75 -0.25 7.86
CA GLN A 39 -0.71 1.11 8.40
C GLN A 39 -1.69 2.01 7.64
N PRO A 40 -2.35 2.96 8.31
CA PRO A 40 -3.29 3.88 7.65
C PRO A 40 -2.55 4.87 6.74
N MET A 41 -2.91 4.90 5.46
CA MET A 41 -2.41 5.91 4.51
C MET A 41 -3.25 7.16 4.53
N GLU A 42 -4.56 6.96 4.39
CA GLU A 42 -5.52 8.04 4.25
C GLU A 42 -6.66 7.78 5.21
N TRP A 43 -7.10 8.84 5.88
CA TRP A 43 -8.18 8.78 6.85
C TRP A 43 -9.22 9.81 6.46
N LEU A 44 -10.37 9.32 5.99
CA LEU A 44 -11.46 10.14 5.50
C LEU A 44 -12.60 10.13 6.50
N GLU A 45 -12.78 11.24 7.20
CA GLU A 45 -13.93 11.46 8.08
C GLU A 45 -15.00 12.24 7.34
N PHE A 46 -16.21 11.69 7.26
CA PHE A 46 -17.32 12.28 6.50
C PHE A 46 -17.74 13.67 6.98
N ASN A 47 -17.42 14.01 8.23
CA ASN A 47 -17.81 15.28 8.87
C ASN A 47 -16.63 16.23 9.06
N GLU A 48 -15.44 15.88 8.60
CA GLU A 48 -14.26 16.73 8.72
C GLU A 48 -13.85 17.33 7.38
N TYR A 49 -13.14 18.46 7.48
CA TYR A 49 -12.55 19.08 6.30
C TYR A 49 -11.43 18.20 5.76
N MET A 50 -11.57 17.79 4.50
CA MET A 50 -10.51 17.10 3.79
C MET A 50 -9.65 18.15 3.07
N PRO A 51 -8.34 18.25 3.37
CA PRO A 51 -7.48 19.12 2.60
C PRO A 51 -7.42 18.64 1.14
N PRO A 52 -7.38 19.55 0.15
CA PRO A 52 -7.35 19.19 -1.25
C PRO A 52 -6.10 18.39 -1.62
N VAL A 53 -5.00 18.59 -0.89
CA VAL A 53 -3.79 17.78 -1.02
C VAL A 53 -3.34 17.34 0.38
N SER A 54 -3.01 16.08 0.53
CA SER A 54 -2.45 15.52 1.76
C SER A 54 -1.22 14.68 1.45
N THR A 55 -0.22 14.74 2.33
CA THR A 55 0.97 13.90 2.26
C THR A 55 1.17 13.23 3.62
N ARG A 56 1.42 11.92 3.60
CA ARG A 56 1.70 11.12 4.79
C ARG A 56 2.96 10.30 4.57
N VAL A 57 3.81 10.28 5.60
CA VAL A 57 4.97 9.40 5.65
C VAL A 57 4.63 8.24 6.56
N ILE A 58 4.78 7.03 6.03
CA ILE A 58 4.43 5.79 6.71
C ILE A 58 5.68 4.93 6.74
N THR A 59 6.04 4.42 7.91
CA THR A 59 7.17 3.50 8.07
C THR A 59 6.65 2.12 8.47
N PHE A 60 7.00 1.13 7.67
CA PHE A 60 6.72 -0.28 7.90
C PHE A 60 7.99 -0.97 8.39
N GLU A 61 7.90 -1.71 9.50
CA GLU A 61 8.96 -2.63 9.92
C GLU A 61 8.60 -4.04 9.41
N THR A 62 9.52 -4.68 8.70
CA THR A 62 9.28 -6.03 8.17
C THR A 62 9.26 -7.06 9.31
N VAL A 63 8.24 -7.91 9.34
CA VAL A 63 8.09 -8.97 10.35
C VAL A 63 8.78 -10.28 9.94
N CYS A 64 9.12 -10.40 8.65
CA CYS A 64 9.80 -11.55 8.07
C CYS A 64 10.74 -11.10 6.94
N ALA A 65 11.67 -11.97 6.57
CA ALA A 65 12.49 -11.77 5.38
C ALA A 65 11.70 -12.14 4.12
N GLY A 66 11.91 -11.40 3.03
CA GLY A 66 11.27 -11.70 1.74
C GLY A 66 11.56 -10.65 0.67
N GLY A 67 10.90 -10.78 -0.48
CA GLY A 67 11.05 -9.86 -1.62
C GLY A 67 9.98 -8.77 -1.62
N PHE A 68 10.38 -7.51 -1.52
CA PHE A 68 9.47 -6.38 -1.72
C PHE A 68 9.32 -6.08 -3.21
N GLU A 69 8.09 -6.02 -3.72
CA GLU A 69 7.84 -5.61 -5.11
C GLU A 69 6.68 -4.61 -5.28
N GLY A 70 5.88 -4.39 -4.24
CA GLY A 70 4.75 -3.48 -4.36
C GLY A 70 3.99 -3.23 -3.06
N LEU A 71 2.88 -2.50 -3.19
CA LEU A 71 2.01 -2.11 -2.08
C LEU A 71 0.60 -2.66 -2.29
N HIS A 72 -0.01 -3.13 -1.22
CA HIS A 72 -1.41 -3.55 -1.15
C HIS A 72 -2.25 -2.55 -0.37
N MET A 73 -3.15 -1.88 -1.05
CA MET A 73 -4.13 -1.01 -0.44
C MET A 73 -5.44 -1.75 -0.26
N HIS A 74 -6.09 -1.55 0.89
CA HIS A 74 -7.43 -2.06 1.15
C HIS A 74 -8.21 -1.04 1.98
N LEU A 75 -9.53 -1.15 1.91
CA LEU A 75 -10.43 -0.24 2.59
C LEU A 75 -10.85 -0.84 3.93
N GLN A 76 -10.82 -0.03 4.98
CA GLN A 76 -11.48 -0.29 6.24
C GLN A 76 -12.54 0.78 6.51
N VAL A 77 -13.81 0.40 6.50
CA VAL A 77 -14.91 1.32 6.79
C VAL A 77 -15.38 1.06 8.21
N GLN A 78 -15.12 2.00 9.10
CA GLN A 78 -15.81 2.04 10.38
C GLN A 78 -17.23 2.59 10.14
N CYS A 79 -18.23 1.73 10.28
CA CYS A 79 -19.64 2.07 10.09
C CYS A 79 -20.24 2.68 11.37
N ASP A 80 -19.84 2.16 12.52
CA ASP A 80 -20.21 2.66 13.85
C ASP A 80 -19.13 2.28 14.90
N ALA A 81 -19.45 2.37 16.19
CA ALA A 81 -18.50 2.10 17.27
C ALA A 81 -18.04 0.63 17.33
N GLU A 82 -18.83 -0.31 16.81
CA GLU A 82 -18.61 -1.76 16.94
C GLU A 82 -18.38 -2.43 15.57
N ASN A 83 -18.87 -1.83 14.49
CA ASN A 83 -18.82 -2.39 13.14
C ASN A 83 -17.73 -1.75 12.30
N VAL A 84 -16.76 -2.59 11.89
CA VAL A 84 -15.73 -2.27 10.91
C VAL A 84 -15.84 -3.27 9.78
N VAL A 85 -15.93 -2.77 8.54
CA VAL A 85 -15.86 -3.58 7.33
C VAL A 85 -14.46 -3.50 6.76
N ASP A 86 -13.75 -4.61 6.69
CA ASP A 86 -12.39 -4.72 6.14
C ASP A 86 -12.42 -5.45 4.78
N SER A 87 -12.13 -4.75 3.69
CA SER A 87 -12.20 -5.32 2.33
C SER A 87 -11.17 -6.40 2.04
N TRP A 88 -10.14 -6.55 2.90
CA TRP A 88 -9.15 -7.62 2.81
C TRP A 88 -9.60 -8.87 3.57
N ARG A 89 -10.11 -8.69 4.79
CA ARG A 89 -10.48 -9.80 5.69
C ARG A 89 -11.85 -10.38 5.37
N GLU A 90 -12.75 -9.55 4.84
CA GLU A 90 -14.14 -9.92 4.61
C GLU A 90 -14.46 -10.06 3.13
N ARG A 91 -15.48 -10.87 2.85
CA ARG A 91 -16.00 -11.02 1.49
C ARG A 91 -16.88 -9.82 1.14
N THR A 92 -16.26 -8.79 0.58
CA THR A 92 -16.95 -7.57 0.15
C THR A 92 -17.07 -7.50 -1.39
N THR A 93 -17.88 -6.55 -1.88
CA THR A 93 -17.93 -6.21 -3.31
C THR A 93 -16.68 -5.44 -3.76
N TRP A 94 -16.02 -4.74 -2.83
CA TRP A 94 -14.79 -3.98 -3.07
C TRP A 94 -13.59 -4.91 -3.29
N THR A 95 -12.75 -4.56 -4.26
CA THR A 95 -11.45 -5.20 -4.46
C THR A 95 -10.37 -4.48 -3.67
N CYS A 96 -9.31 -5.19 -3.29
CA CYS A 96 -8.08 -4.55 -2.85
C CYS A 96 -7.27 -4.11 -4.07
N THR A 97 -6.42 -3.11 -3.89
CA THR A 97 -5.54 -2.60 -4.95
C THR A 97 -4.13 -3.05 -4.68
N TYR A 98 -3.51 -3.68 -5.67
CA TYR A 98 -2.08 -3.98 -5.64
C TYR A 98 -1.35 -3.07 -6.63
N VAL A 99 -0.40 -2.28 -6.11
CA VAL A 99 0.50 -1.43 -6.88
C VAL A 99 1.82 -2.16 -7.02
N ARG A 100 2.09 -2.73 -8.18
CA ARG A 100 3.41 -3.30 -8.44
C ARG A 100 4.38 -2.16 -8.74
N LEU A 101 5.42 -2.03 -7.94
CA LEU A 101 6.39 -0.94 -8.04
C LEU A 101 7.70 -1.39 -8.69
N LEU A 102 8.10 -2.64 -8.50
CA LEU A 102 9.37 -3.16 -8.98
C LEU A 102 9.20 -4.27 -10.02
N GLU A 103 10.11 -4.31 -10.99
CA GLU A 103 10.18 -5.40 -11.95
C GLU A 103 10.71 -6.67 -11.27
N GLN A 104 11.79 -6.53 -10.50
CA GLN A 104 12.39 -7.60 -9.70
C GLN A 104 12.21 -7.32 -8.21
N PRO A 105 11.82 -8.32 -7.39
CA PRO A 105 11.68 -8.13 -5.95
C PRO A 105 12.99 -7.70 -5.29
N LEU A 106 12.93 -6.68 -4.45
CA LEU A 106 14.02 -6.26 -3.59
C LEU A 106 14.05 -7.15 -2.34
N SER A 107 15.11 -7.94 -2.18
CA SER A 107 15.25 -8.77 -0.98
C SER A 107 15.49 -7.91 0.27
N LEU A 108 14.64 -8.07 1.27
CA LEU A 108 14.69 -7.40 2.56
C LEU A 108 14.74 -8.43 3.69
N PRO A 109 15.60 -8.23 4.70
CA PRO A 109 15.58 -9.06 5.90
C PRO A 109 14.36 -8.73 6.78
N ALA A 110 14.12 -9.55 7.81
CA ALA A 110 13.24 -9.16 8.90
C ALA A 110 13.82 -7.94 9.65
N ALA A 111 12.95 -7.11 10.22
CA ALA A 111 13.25 -5.83 10.87
C ALA A 111 13.87 -4.75 9.95
N ALA A 112 13.83 -4.93 8.62
CA ALA A 112 14.08 -3.85 7.67
C ALA A 112 12.97 -2.80 7.78
N LEU A 113 13.30 -1.56 7.47
CA LEU A 113 12.33 -0.47 7.42
C LEU A 113 12.03 -0.09 5.99
N ILE A 114 10.76 0.12 5.70
CA ILE A 114 10.29 0.60 4.40
C ILE A 114 9.48 1.85 4.67
N GLU A 115 9.90 2.97 4.10
CA GLU A 115 9.19 4.22 4.22
C GLU A 115 8.50 4.55 2.90
N CYS A 116 7.20 4.80 3.00
CA CYS A 116 6.37 5.25 1.92
C CYS A 116 5.95 6.69 2.21
N THR A 117 6.31 7.61 1.33
CA THR A 117 5.72 8.95 1.29
C THR A 117 4.56 8.91 0.31
N CYS A 118 3.35 8.88 0.83
CA CYS A 118 2.12 8.81 0.06
C CYS A 118 1.53 10.21 -0.05
N THR A 119 1.20 10.66 -1.27
CA THR A 119 0.51 11.93 -1.51
C THR A 119 -0.80 11.67 -2.22
N VAL A 120 -1.87 12.32 -1.75
CA VAL A 120 -3.20 12.31 -2.35
C VAL A 120 -3.55 13.74 -2.73
N ASP A 121 -3.82 13.97 -4.01
CA ASP A 121 -4.38 15.21 -4.55
C ASP A 121 -5.84 14.97 -4.93
N ALA A 122 -6.74 15.40 -4.05
CA ALA A 122 -8.19 15.36 -4.22
C ALA A 122 -8.75 16.74 -4.64
N SER A 123 -7.93 17.62 -5.21
CA SER A 123 -8.36 18.96 -5.65
C SER A 123 -9.26 18.93 -6.90
N THR A 124 -9.29 17.80 -7.61
CA THR A 124 -10.07 17.62 -8.83
C THR A 124 -11.18 16.55 -8.65
N HIS A 125 -11.99 16.35 -9.69
CA HIS A 125 -13.02 15.31 -9.72
C HIS A 125 -12.45 13.88 -9.78
N CYS A 126 -11.18 13.77 -10.17
CA CYS A 126 -10.41 12.54 -10.17
C CYS A 126 -9.22 12.73 -9.22
N PRO A 127 -9.17 12.02 -8.07
CA PRO A 127 -8.04 12.14 -7.17
C PRO A 127 -6.79 11.52 -7.79
N ALA A 128 -5.66 12.23 -7.72
CA ALA A 128 -4.36 11.71 -8.11
C ALA A 128 -3.59 11.24 -6.87
N TYR A 129 -2.85 10.15 -7.01
CA TYR A 129 -2.09 9.52 -5.94
C TYR A 129 -0.64 9.42 -6.37
N SER A 130 0.27 9.52 -5.42
CA SER A 130 1.67 9.16 -5.62
C SER A 130 2.26 8.49 -4.40
N VAL A 131 3.23 7.61 -4.63
CA VAL A 131 4.03 6.99 -3.59
C VAL A 131 5.50 7.06 -3.95
N ALA A 132 6.31 7.53 -3.02
CA ALA A 132 7.76 7.45 -3.07
C ALA A 132 8.23 6.46 -2.00
N VAL A 133 9.02 5.47 -2.39
CA VAL A 133 9.49 4.40 -1.51
C VAL A 133 10.99 4.49 -1.31
N ARG A 134 11.41 4.40 -0.06
CA ARG A 134 12.80 4.20 0.35
C ARG A 134 12.89 3.12 1.42
N VAL A 135 14.04 2.46 1.51
CA VAL A 135 14.24 1.35 2.45
C VAL A 135 15.51 1.50 3.27
N LYS A 136 15.53 0.83 4.41
CA LYS A 136 16.69 0.59 5.26
C LYS A 136 16.74 -0.89 5.56
N LYS A 137 17.82 -1.57 5.13
CA LYS A 137 17.99 -3.02 5.34
C LYS A 137 18.26 -3.38 6.80
N ASP A 138 18.84 -2.45 7.56
CA ASP A 138 18.95 -2.50 9.01
C ASP A 138 18.80 -1.08 9.57
N ARG A 139 18.70 -0.92 10.89
CA ARG A 139 18.41 0.39 11.52
C ARG A 139 19.54 1.41 11.32
N GLU A 140 20.78 0.95 11.21
CA GLU A 140 21.98 1.79 11.09
C GLU A 140 22.30 2.14 9.63
N ALA A 141 21.78 1.36 8.68
CA ALA A 141 21.93 1.60 7.25
C ALA A 141 21.34 2.97 6.84
N PRO A 142 21.90 3.62 5.80
CA PRO A 142 21.30 4.79 5.20
C PRO A 142 19.97 4.42 4.51
N TRP A 143 19.09 5.41 4.35
CA TRP A 143 17.91 5.24 3.51
C TRP A 143 18.33 5.14 2.04
N GLU A 144 17.92 4.05 1.39
CA GLU A 144 18.10 3.81 -0.04
C GLU A 144 16.80 4.12 -0.76
N HIS A 145 16.82 5.05 -1.72
CA HIS A 145 15.67 5.29 -2.60
C HIS A 145 15.42 4.05 -3.47
N VAL A 146 14.16 3.65 -3.60
CA VAL A 146 13.77 2.45 -4.35
C VAL A 146 13.02 2.81 -5.63
N THR A 147 11.93 3.58 -5.53
CA THR A 147 11.09 3.94 -6.67
C THR A 147 10.07 5.01 -6.30
N GLU A 148 9.52 5.69 -7.30
CA GLU A 148 8.32 6.52 -7.19
C GLU A 148 7.31 6.07 -8.23
N TYR A 149 6.02 6.24 -7.93
CA TYR A 149 4.95 5.94 -8.86
C TYR A 149 3.73 6.81 -8.56
N SER A 150 3.06 7.28 -9.61
CA SER A 150 1.85 8.08 -9.53
C SER A 150 0.76 7.49 -10.42
N TRP A 151 -0.49 7.61 -9.97
CA TRP A 151 -1.67 7.13 -10.69
C TRP A 151 -2.90 7.97 -10.37
N ASP A 152 -3.90 7.88 -11.23
CA ASP A 152 -5.21 8.50 -11.05
C ASP A 152 -6.20 7.50 -10.46
N GLY A 153 -7.15 7.96 -9.64
CA GLY A 153 -8.17 7.13 -8.99
C GLY A 153 -9.08 6.36 -9.95
N ASP A 154 -9.06 6.72 -11.24
CA ASP A 154 -9.88 6.15 -12.32
C ASP A 154 -9.20 4.97 -13.04
N GLY A 155 -7.97 4.64 -12.64
CA GLY A 155 -7.05 3.72 -13.33
C GLY A 155 -7.45 2.24 -13.34
#